data_AF-A0A1G1GAH3-F1
#
_entry.id   AF-A0A1G1GAH3-F1
#
_cell.length_a   1.000
_cell.length_b   1.000
_cell.length_c   1.000
_cell.angle_alpha   90.00
_cell.angle_beta   90.00
_cell.angle_gamma   90.00
#
_symmetry.space_group_name_H-M   'P 1'
#
loop_
_entity.id
_entity.type
_entity.pdbx_description
1 polymer ?
#
loop_
_entity_poly.entity_id
_entity_poly.type
_entity_poly.pdbx_seq_one_letter_code
_entity_poly.pdbx_strand_id
1 'polypeptide(L)'
;MLTLEELKKDRELINSIDWEMTPELAVRMYLEWGNIWSRGDERRHVVRSKSDYSVYFVVNCWVRPYYIYLIRRNSEEAVELAKFELPGRFDNPVCELKGVYAPEGELKDWLKKELSLELKKT
;
A
#
# COMPACT_ATOMS: atom_id res chain seq x y z
N MET A 1 5.01 13.70 -6.01
CA MET A 1 4.27 12.99 -4.95
C MET A 1 3.08 13.84 -4.55
N LEU A 2 1.90 13.22 -4.51
CA LEU A 2 0.63 13.82 -4.09
C LEU A 2 0.53 13.88 -2.57
N THR A 3 -0.15 14.89 -2.05
CA THR A 3 -0.63 14.95 -0.66
C THR A 3 -1.91 14.12 -0.48
N LEU A 4 -2.33 13.91 0.76
CA LEU A 4 -3.60 13.22 1.05
C LEU A 4 -4.81 13.97 0.45
N GLU A 5 -4.81 15.30 0.47
CA GLU A 5 -5.91 16.11 -0.09
C GLU A 5 -5.99 16.05 -1.62
N GLU A 6 -4.84 15.97 -2.28
CA GLU A 6 -4.77 15.79 -3.73
C GLU A 6 -5.17 14.37 -4.12
N LEU A 7 -4.72 13.36 -3.38
CA LEU A 7 -5.09 11.96 -3.61
C LEU A 7 -6.60 11.74 -3.54
N LYS A 8 -7.30 12.40 -2.61
CA LYS A 8 -8.77 12.34 -2.48
C LYS A 8 -9.52 12.78 -3.75
N LYS A 9 -8.90 13.56 -4.63
CA LYS A 9 -9.51 14.05 -5.88
C LYS A 9 -9.41 13.03 -7.02
N ASP A 10 -8.47 12.09 -6.96
CA ASP A 10 -8.22 11.11 -8.02
C ASP A 10 -8.95 9.79 -7.73
N ARG A 11 -10.20 9.70 -8.21
CA ARG A 11 -11.03 8.50 -8.01
C ARG A 11 -10.52 7.29 -8.76
N GLU A 12 -9.89 7.46 -9.92
CA GLU A 12 -9.35 6.33 -10.68
C GLU A 12 -8.18 5.71 -9.93
N LEU A 13 -7.27 6.55 -9.43
CA LEU A 13 -6.16 6.08 -8.62
C LEU A 13 -6.64 5.38 -7.35
N ILE A 14 -7.60 5.96 -6.61
CA ILE A 14 -8.17 5.34 -5.40
C ILE A 14 -8.77 3.96 -5.68
N ASN A 15 -9.49 3.80 -6.80
CA ASN A 15 -10.10 2.51 -7.17
C ASN A 15 -9.08 1.46 -7.59
N SER A 16 -7.87 1.88 -8.01
CA SER A 16 -6.77 0.98 -8.37
C SER A 16 -5.96 0.47 -7.17
N ILE A 17 -6.22 0.98 -5.96
CA ILE A 17 -5.47 0.63 -4.76
C ILE A 17 -5.77 -0.81 -4.35
N ASP A 18 -4.73 -1.63 -4.33
CA ASP A 18 -4.72 -2.96 -3.77
C ASP A 18 -4.48 -2.89 -2.25
N TRP A 19 -5.56 -3.11 -1.51
CA TRP A 19 -5.57 -3.06 -0.05
C TRP A 19 -5.00 -4.31 0.62
N GLU A 20 -4.83 -5.40 -0.13
CA GLU A 20 -4.29 -6.66 0.38
C GLU A 20 -2.80 -6.84 0.05
N MET A 21 -2.25 -5.94 -0.77
CA MET A 21 -0.83 -5.92 -1.11
C MET A 21 0.02 -5.43 0.06
N THR A 22 1.01 -6.24 0.45
CA THR A 22 2.02 -5.89 1.46
C THR A 22 3.38 -5.63 0.82
N PRO A 23 4.31 -4.89 1.48
CA PRO A 23 5.64 -4.69 0.93
C PRO A 23 6.40 -6.01 0.70
N GLU A 24 6.20 -7.03 1.53
CA GLU A 24 6.78 -8.37 1.37
C GLU A 24 6.19 -9.09 0.15
N LEU A 25 4.87 -9.04 -0.02
CA LEU A 25 4.21 -9.63 -1.18
C LEU A 25 4.64 -8.94 -2.47
N ALA A 26 4.80 -7.62 -2.45
CA ALA A 26 5.27 -6.84 -3.59
C ALA A 26 6.73 -7.17 -3.98
N VAL A 27 7.61 -7.41 -3.01
CA VAL A 27 8.98 -7.90 -3.28
C VAL A 27 8.93 -9.29 -3.89
N ARG A 28 8.18 -10.21 -3.31
CA ARG A 28 8.02 -11.57 -3.82
C ARG A 28 7.45 -11.61 -5.23
N MET A 29 6.46 -10.74 -5.51
CA MET A 29 5.76 -10.69 -6.79
C MET A 29 6.61 -10.08 -7.92
N TYR A 30 7.38 -9.03 -7.64
CA TYR A 30 8.06 -8.24 -8.68
C TYR A 30 9.58 -8.39 -8.71
N LEU A 31 10.23 -8.86 -7.63
CA LEU A 31 11.69 -9.01 -7.56
C LEU A 31 12.16 -10.47 -7.46
N GLU A 32 11.36 -11.37 -6.88
CA GLU A 32 11.74 -12.77 -6.76
C GLU A 32 11.32 -13.55 -8.01
N TRP A 33 12.26 -13.76 -8.93
CA TRP A 33 12.03 -14.56 -10.13
C TRP A 33 11.93 -16.06 -9.78
N GLY A 34 10.78 -16.66 -10.10
CA GLY A 34 10.64 -18.12 -10.23
C GLY A 34 9.91 -18.89 -9.12
N ASN A 35 9.34 -18.22 -8.09
CA ASN A 35 8.68 -18.92 -6.98
C ASN A 35 7.22 -18.49 -6.68
N ILE A 36 6.50 -18.07 -7.73
CA ILE A 36 5.10 -17.60 -7.64
C ILE A 36 4.15 -18.73 -8.09
N TRP A 37 4.21 -19.89 -7.43
CA TRP A 37 3.13 -20.89 -7.51
C TRP A 37 2.16 -20.64 -6.37
N SER A 38 1.21 -19.74 -6.59
CA SER A 38 0.15 -19.42 -5.63
C SER A 38 -0.90 -20.53 -5.60
N ARG A 39 -0.87 -21.38 -4.56
CA ARG A 39 -1.98 -22.25 -4.19
C ARG A 39 -3.00 -21.41 -3.40
N GLY A 40 -4.22 -21.23 -3.91
CA GLY A 40 -5.33 -20.59 -3.18
C GLY A 40 -5.61 -19.13 -3.57
N ASP A 41 -6.02 -18.31 -2.60
CA ASP A 41 -6.47 -16.90 -2.77
C ASP A 41 -5.41 -15.97 -3.38
N GLU A 42 -4.13 -16.35 -3.27
CA GLU A 42 -2.97 -15.64 -3.83
C GLU A 42 -2.95 -15.61 -5.39
N ARG A 43 -3.87 -16.32 -6.07
CA ARG A 43 -4.01 -16.26 -7.55
C ARG A 43 -4.37 -14.87 -8.09
N ARG A 44 -4.86 -13.96 -7.24
CA ARG A 44 -5.12 -12.55 -7.63
C ARG A 44 -3.86 -11.78 -8.00
N HIS A 45 -2.69 -12.22 -7.53
CA HIS A 45 -1.42 -11.50 -7.68
C HIS A 45 -0.44 -12.23 -8.62
N VAL A 46 -0.96 -12.87 -9.67
CA VAL A 46 -0.11 -13.47 -10.71
C VAL A 46 0.23 -12.40 -11.75
N VAL A 47 1.50 -11.96 -11.74
CA VAL A 47 2.06 -11.11 -12.81
C VAL A 47 2.12 -11.93 -14.10
N ARG A 48 1.41 -11.46 -15.13
CA ARG A 48 1.39 -12.08 -16.47
C ARG A 48 2.24 -11.30 -17.47
N SER A 49 2.51 -10.03 -17.19
CA SER A 49 3.32 -9.16 -18.07
C SER A 49 4.11 -8.11 -17.29
N LYS A 50 5.15 -7.53 -17.93
CA LYS A 50 5.89 -6.39 -17.38
C LYS A 50 5.04 -5.11 -17.22
N SER A 51 3.92 -5.04 -17.93
CA SER A 51 2.97 -3.94 -17.86
C SER A 51 2.02 -4.06 -16.66
N ASP A 52 2.03 -5.20 -15.98
CA ASP A 52 1.21 -5.39 -14.79
C ASP A 52 1.88 -4.64 -13.62
N TYR A 53 1.10 -3.82 -12.94
CA TYR A 53 1.56 -3.06 -11.80
C TYR A 53 0.55 -3.19 -10.65
N SER A 54 1.04 -2.95 -9.45
CA SER A 54 0.22 -2.86 -8.23
C SER A 54 0.38 -1.48 -7.62
N VAL A 55 -0.73 -0.91 -7.17
CA VAL A 55 -0.77 0.35 -6.43
C VAL A 55 -1.16 0.02 -4.99
N TYR A 56 -0.30 0.31 -4.02
CA TYR A 56 -0.53 -0.09 -2.63
C TYR A 56 0.11 0.87 -1.64
N PHE A 57 -0.36 0.82 -0.39
CA PHE A 57 0.14 1.67 0.67
C PHE A 57 1.25 0.99 1.48
N VAL A 58 2.20 1.79 1.94
CA VAL A 58 3.16 1.40 2.97
C VAL A 58 3.32 2.50 4.01
N VAL A 59 3.70 2.11 5.23
CA VAL A 59 4.03 2.99 6.34
C VAL A 59 5.52 2.87 6.62
N ASN A 60 6.25 3.98 6.55
CA ASN A 60 7.68 4.04 6.82
C ASN A 60 7.92 4.51 8.25
N CYS A 61 8.46 3.60 9.08
CA CYS A 61 8.69 3.78 10.50
C CYS A 61 10.18 4.00 10.85
N TRP A 62 11.02 4.43 9.89
CA TRP A 62 12.48 4.54 10.11
C TRP A 62 12.91 5.82 10.84
N VAL A 63 12.31 6.96 10.48
CA VAL A 63 12.68 8.30 10.97
C VAL A 63 11.40 9.09 11.22
N ARG A 64 11.34 9.80 12.35
CA ARG A 64 10.22 10.67 12.70
C ARG A 64 10.33 12.04 12.00
N PRO A 65 9.21 12.68 11.60
CA PRO A 65 7.85 12.12 11.64
C PRO A 65 7.69 10.95 10.67
N TYR A 66 6.84 9.98 11.01
CA TYR A 66 6.61 8.80 10.17
C TYR A 66 5.70 9.14 8.99
N TYR A 67 5.81 8.39 7.90
CA TYR A 67 5.12 8.71 6.65
C TYR A 67 4.38 7.51 6.07
N ILE A 68 3.24 7.80 5.46
CA ILE A 68 2.50 6.88 4.61
C ILE A 68 2.83 7.21 3.15
N TYR A 69 3.14 6.18 2.38
CA TYR A 69 3.41 6.28 0.95
C TYR A 69 2.40 5.45 0.16
N LEU A 70 1.92 5.99 -0.96
CA LEU A 70 1.24 5.22 -1.99
C LEU A 70 2.27 4.90 -3.09
N ILE A 71 2.50 3.62 -3.34
CA ILE A 71 3.52 3.15 -4.27
C ILE A 71 2.85 2.48 -5.47
N ARG A 72 3.29 2.83 -6.68
CA ARG A 72 3.05 2.04 -7.89
C ARG A 72 4.28 1.22 -8.20
N ARG A 73 4.15 -0.10 -8.26
CA ARG A 73 5.27 -1.01 -8.50
C ARG A 73 5.00 -1.94 -9.67
N ASN A 74 5.99 -2.13 -10.51
CA ASN A 74 6.08 -3.23 -11.46
C ASN A 74 7.47 -3.91 -11.33
N SER A 75 7.84 -4.75 -12.30
CA SER A 75 9.13 -5.45 -12.31
C SER A 75 10.36 -4.54 -12.53
N GLU A 76 10.16 -3.28 -12.96
CA GLU A 76 11.24 -2.37 -13.36
C GLU A 76 11.45 -1.26 -12.34
N GLU A 77 10.37 -0.71 -11.77
CA GLU A 77 10.42 0.42 -10.86
C GLU A 77 9.38 0.37 -9.73
N ALA A 78 9.65 1.14 -8.69
CA ALA A 78 8.71 1.49 -7.64
C ALA A 78 8.62 3.01 -7.55
N VAL A 79 7.46 3.57 -7.90
CA VAL A 79 7.21 5.02 -7.95
C VAL A 79 6.36 5.42 -6.75
N GLU A 80 6.84 6.38 -5.97
CA GLU A 80 6.08 7.02 -4.90
C GLU A 80 5.07 8.01 -5.50
N LEU A 81 3.80 7.60 -5.55
CA LEU A 81 2.70 8.40 -6.09
C LEU A 81 2.25 9.47 -5.09
N ALA A 82 2.09 9.09 -3.81
CA ALA A 82 1.65 9.97 -2.74
C ALA A 82 2.50 9.81 -1.49
N LYS A 83 2.63 10.89 -0.72
CA LYS A 83 3.33 10.91 0.57
C LYS A 83 2.63 11.87 1.53
N PHE A 84 2.33 11.41 2.72
CA PHE A 84 1.76 12.24 3.79
C PHE A 84 2.14 11.68 5.16
N GLU A 85 2.10 12.54 6.19
CA GLU A 85 2.48 12.18 7.55
C GLU A 85 1.51 11.15 8.15
N LEU A 86 2.06 10.18 8.89
CA LEU A 86 1.27 9.27 9.71
C LEU A 86 0.66 10.05 10.88
N PRO A 87 -0.68 10.04 11.07
CA PRO A 87 -1.26 10.71 12.23
C PRO A 87 -0.70 10.14 13.54
N GLY A 88 -0.25 11.02 14.45
CA GLY A 88 0.51 10.61 15.64
C GLY A 88 -0.18 9.59 16.57
N ARG A 89 -1.51 9.46 16.49
CA ARG A 89 -2.25 8.38 17.19
C ARG A 89 -1.84 6.97 16.75
N PHE A 90 -1.23 6.83 15.57
CA PHE A 90 -0.78 5.56 15.01
C PHE A 90 0.71 5.27 15.22
N ASP A 91 1.47 6.20 15.80
CA ASP A 91 2.92 6.07 15.98
C ASP A 91 3.31 4.81 16.75
N ASN A 92 2.70 4.58 17.91
CA ASN A 92 2.99 3.40 18.72
C ASN A 92 2.35 2.12 18.17
N PRO A 93 1.06 2.08 17.81
CA PRO A 93 0.44 0.83 17.37
C PRO A 93 0.95 0.32 16.01
N VAL A 94 1.55 1.18 15.17
CA VAL A 94 2.05 0.80 13.83
C VAL A 94 3.58 0.84 13.75
N CYS A 95 4.22 1.80 14.39
CA CYS A 95 5.66 2.05 14.29
C CYS A 95 6.40 1.80 15.62
N GLU A 96 5.98 0.79 16.38
CA GLU A 96 6.71 0.33 17.59
C GLU A 96 8.14 -0.09 17.24
N LEU A 97 8.30 -0.78 16.11
CA LEU A 97 9.60 -1.19 15.56
C LEU A 97 9.89 -0.42 14.27
N LYS A 98 11.19 -0.25 13.98
CA LYS A 98 11.64 0.32 12.71
C LYS A 98 11.41 -0.68 11.59
N GLY A 99 10.74 -0.22 10.54
CA GLY A 99 10.41 -1.05 9.39
C GLY A 99 9.56 -0.33 8.36
N VAL A 100 9.14 -1.09 7.37
CA VAL A 100 8.15 -0.68 6.37
C VAL A 100 7.01 -1.69 6.45
N TYR A 101 5.80 -1.21 6.70
CA TYR A 101 4.64 -2.07 6.97
C TYR A 101 3.48 -1.76 6.03
N ALA A 102 2.61 -2.74 5.78
CA ALA A 102 1.31 -2.48 5.19
C ALA A 102 0.38 -1.82 6.22
N PRO A 103 -0.54 -0.93 5.81
CA PRO A 103 -1.57 -0.45 6.72
C PRO A 103 -2.54 -1.58 7.06
N GLU A 104 -2.72 -1.86 8.34
CA GLU A 104 -3.63 -2.88 8.87
C GLU A 104 -4.58 -2.30 9.93
N GLY A 105 -5.60 -3.08 10.30
CA GLY A 105 -6.55 -2.75 11.36
C GLY A 105 -7.11 -1.33 11.29
N GLU A 106 -7.03 -0.59 12.40
CA GLU A 106 -7.57 0.77 12.51
C GLU A 106 -6.93 1.75 11.51
N LEU A 107 -5.64 1.60 11.18
CA LEU A 107 -4.97 2.48 10.22
C LEU A 107 -5.56 2.29 8.81
N LYS A 108 -5.79 1.03 8.40
CA LYS A 108 -6.41 0.69 7.12
C LYS A 108 -7.83 1.23 7.02
N ASP A 109 -8.62 1.07 8.07
CA ASP A 109 -9.99 1.57 8.14
C ASP A 109 -10.05 3.09 8.10
N TRP A 110 -9.12 3.76 8.81
CA TRP A 110 -9.00 5.21 8.75
C TRP A 110 -8.64 5.69 7.34
N LEU A 111 -7.65 5.09 6.68
CA LEU A 111 -7.26 5.45 5.31
C LEU A 111 -8.42 5.29 4.33
N LYS A 112 -9.16 4.17 4.40
CA LYS A 112 -10.36 3.95 3.57
C LYS A 112 -11.39 5.04 3.79
N LYS A 113 -11.65 5.41 5.04
CA LYS A 113 -12.58 6.50 5.39
C LYS A 113 -12.11 7.85 4.85
N GLU A 114 -10.82 8.19 4.98
CA GLU A 114 -10.26 9.42 4.44
C GLU A 114 -10.45 9.51 2.92
N LEU A 115 -10.28 8.39 2.21
CA LEU A 115 -10.49 8.28 0.76
C LEU A 115 -11.97 8.19 0.35
N SER A 116 -12.90 8.33 1.31
CA SER A 116 -14.36 8.22 1.11
C SER A 116 -14.78 6.86 0.52
N LEU A 117 -14.06 5.79 0.84
CA LEU A 117 -14.47 4.44 0.52
C LEU A 117 -15.42 3.98 1.63
N GLU A 118 -16.71 3.79 1.30
CA GLU A 118 -17.69 3.34 2.29
C GLU A 118 -17.33 1.93 2.78
N LEU A 119 -17.04 1.80 4.08
CA LEU A 119 -16.96 0.51 4.76
C LEU A 119 -18.38 -0.05 4.83
N LYS A 120 -18.80 -0.80 3.81
CA LYS A 120 -19.99 -1.64 3.90
C LYS A 120 -19.74 -2.71 4.96
N LYS A 121 -20.11 -2.42 6.21
CA LYS A 121 -20.26 -3.43 7.26
C LYS A 121 -21.33 -4.40 6.79
N THR A 122 -20.92 -5.62 6.43
CA THR A 122 -21.81 -6.77 6.23
C THR A 122 -21.90 -7.53 7.54
#